data_AF-A0A963H7N5-F1
#
_entry.id   AF-A0A963H7N5-F1
#
_cell.length_a   1.000
_cell.length_b   1.000
_cell.length_c   1.000
_cell.angle_alpha   90.00
_cell.angle_beta   90.00
_cell.angle_gamma   90.00
#
_symmetry.space_group_name_H-M   'P 1'
#
loop_
_entity.id
_entity.type
_entity.pdbx_description
1 polymer ?
#
loop_
_entity_poly.entity_id
_entity_poly.type
_entity_poly.pdbx_seq_one_letter_code
_entity_poly.pdbx_strand_id
1 'polypeptide(L)' 'MNFSAWSIRNPVPALLLFVLLSFLGISSFRSLGIQNFPDIELPTITVSATYEGVAPAQMETEVARKIEDQVATLGGI' A
#
# COMPACT_ATOMS: atom_id res chain seq x y z
N MET A 1 42.20 -11.24 -3.61
CA MET A 1 41.81 -12.58 -4.13
C MET A 1 40.94 -12.38 -5.35
N ASN A 2 41.33 -12.90 -6.51
CA ASN A 2 40.63 -12.66 -7.78
C ASN A 2 39.45 -13.64 -7.94
N PHE A 3 38.26 -13.23 -7.53
CA PHE A 3 37.04 -14.04 -7.61
C PHE A 3 36.74 -14.49 -9.05
N SER A 4 36.93 -13.60 -10.02
CA SER A 4 36.72 -13.91 -11.44
C SER A 4 37.69 -14.98 -11.98
N ALA A 5 38.98 -14.90 -11.63
CA ALA A 5 39.96 -15.89 -12.07
C ALA A 5 39.72 -17.27 -11.45
N TRP A 6 39.20 -17.31 -10.22
CA TRP A 6 38.82 -18.55 -9.55
C TRP A 6 37.56 -19.19 -10.15
N SER A 7 36.53 -18.40 -10.45
CA SER A 7 35.32 -18.88 -11.15
C SER A 7 35.62 -19.42 -12.56
N ILE A 8 36.60 -18.84 -13.27
CA ILE A 8 37.00 -19.34 -14.60
C ILE A 8 37.74 -20.68 -14.49
N ARG A 9 38.57 -20.87 -13.46
CA ARG A 9 39.33 -22.12 -13.25
C ARG A 9 38.49 -23.24 -12.64
N ASN A 10 37.48 -22.91 -11.83
CA ASN A 10 36.55 -23.87 -11.23
C ASN A 10 35.11 -23.45 -11.59
N PRO A 11 34.61 -23.84 -12.78
CA PRO A 11 33.31 -23.39 -13.26
C PRO A 11 32.11 -24.06 -12.55
N VAL A 12 32.33 -25.20 -11.89
CA VAL A 12 31.27 -26.00 -11.25
C VAL A 12 30.56 -25.22 -10.12
N PRO A 13 31.25 -24.60 -9.14
CA PRO A 13 30.61 -23.74 -8.14
C PRO A 13 29.81 -22.58 -8.73
N ALA A 14 30.33 -21.92 -9.77
CA ALA A 14 29.67 -20.79 -10.40
C ALA A 14 28.37 -21.22 -11.09
N LEU A 15 28.40 -22.33 -11.84
CA LEU A 15 27.22 -22.89 -12.49
C LEU A 15 26.16 -23.34 -11.48
N LEU A 16 26.56 -24.03 -10.40
CA LEU A 16 25.62 -24.45 -9.36
C LEU A 16 24.93 -23.26 -8.69
N LEU A 17 25.67 -22.18 -8.43
CA LEU A 17 25.11 -20.95 -7.86
C LEU A 17 24.09 -20.31 -8.81
N PHE A 18 24.39 -20.21 -10.10
CA PHE A 18 23.44 -19.68 -11.09
C PHE A 18 22.19 -20.56 -11.25
N VAL A 19 22.35 -21.88 -11.26
CA VAL A 19 21.22 -22.82 -11.32
C VAL A 19 20.34 -22.70 -10.07
N LEU A 20 20.95 -22.62 -8.89
CA LEU A 20 20.25 -22.42 -7.63
C LEU A 20 19.46 -21.12 -7.63
N LEU A 21 20.10 -20.00 -8.00
CA LEU A 21 19.44 -18.69 -8.08
C LEU A 21 18.32 -18.67 -9.10
N SER A 22 18.50 -19.33 -10.25
CA SER A 22 17.46 -19.42 -11.28
C SER A 22 16.25 -20.19 -10.77
N PHE A 23 16.47 -21.31 -10.08
CA PHE A 23 15.39 -22.13 -9.53
C PHE A 23 14.62 -21.40 -8.42
N LEU A 24 15.35 -20.75 -7.50
CA LEU A 24 14.77 -19.91 -6.45
C LEU A 24 13.99 -18.74 -7.04
N GLY A 25 14.53 -18.08 -8.07
CA GLY A 25 13.87 -16.98 -8.77
C GLY A 25 12.54 -17.42 -9.41
N ILE A 26 12.54 -18.54 -10.12
CA ILE A 26 11.32 -19.10 -10.74
C ILE A 26 10.30 -19.48 -9.66
N SER A 27 10.73 -20.15 -8.60
CA SER A 27 9.84 -20.53 -7.49
C SER A 27 9.22 -19.30 -6.82
N SER A 28 10.03 -18.27 -6.55
CA SER A 28 9.57 -17.02 -5.92
C SER A 28 8.65 -16.22 -6.84
N PHE A 29 8.90 -16.23 -8.14
CA PHE A 29 8.04 -15.56 -9.11
C PHE A 29 6.65 -16.21 -9.18
N ARG A 30 6.58 -17.55 -9.05
CA ARG A 30 5.31 -18.28 -9.02
C ARG A 30 4.54 -18.12 -7.70
N SER A 31 5.24 -17.90 -6.59
CA SER A 31 4.60 -17.67 -5.29
C SER A 31 4.11 -16.23 -5.11
N LEU A 32 4.49 -15.31 -6.00
CA LEU A 32 4.07 -13.91 -5.89
C LEU A 32 2.57 -13.82 -6.18
N GLY A 33 1.79 -13.52 -5.14
CA GLY A 33 0.35 -13.38 -5.26
C GLY A 33 -0.02 -12.20 -6.18
N ILE A 34 -0.79 -12.48 -7.22
CA ILE A 34 -1.35 -11.44 -8.08
C ILE A 34 -2.63 -10.93 -7.40
N GLN A 35 -2.60 -9.70 -6.90
CA GLN A 35 -3.78 -9.03 -6.37
C GLN A 35 -4.40 -8.18 -7.48
N ASN A 36 -5.55 -8.60 -7.99
CA ASN A 36 -6.30 -7.86 -9.02
C ASN A 36 -7.03 -6.64 -8.44
N PHE A 37 -7.36 -6.69 -7.15
CA PHE A 37 -7.90 -5.58 -6.38
C PHE A 37 -7.02 -5.45 -5.14
N PRO A 38 -6.00 -4.57 -5.15
CA PRO A 38 -5.35 -4.21 -3.89
C PRO A 38 -6.43 -3.59 -3.00
N ASP A 39 -6.45 -3.94 -1.71
CA ASP A 39 -7.26 -3.23 -0.72
C ASP A 39 -6.70 -1.81 -0.61
N ILE A 40 -7.25 -0.90 -1.43
CA ILE A 40 -6.96 0.52 -1.35
C ILE A 40 -7.82 1.02 -0.18
N GLU A 41 -7.25 0.98 1.01
CA GLU A 41 -7.76 1.70 2.17
C GLU A 41 -7.58 3.21 1.90
N LEU A 42 -8.45 3.78 1.10
CA LEU A 42 -8.57 5.23 1.00
C LEU A 42 -8.94 5.73 2.39
N PRO A 43 -8.14 6.59 3.04
CA PRO A 43 -8.41 7.06 4.39
C PRO A 43 -9.63 8.00 4.36
N THR A 44 -10.82 7.42 4.35
CA THR A 44 -12.09 8.12 4.31
C THR A 44 -12.65 8.17 5.71
N ILE A 45 -12.81 9.38 6.24
CA ILE A 45 -13.42 9.61 7.56
C ILE A 45 -14.88 9.98 7.32
N THR A 46 -15.82 9.18 7.81
CA THR A 46 -17.26 9.48 7.74
C THR A 46 -17.71 10.08 9.07
N VAL A 47 -18.26 11.30 9.03
CA VAL A 47 -18.86 11.96 10.18
C VAL A 47 -20.37 12.04 9.98
N SER A 48 -21.15 11.44 10.88
CA SER A 48 -22.61 11.49 10.87
C SER A 48 -23.13 12.32 12.03
N ALA A 49 -23.95 13.33 11.75
CA ALA A 49 -24.65 14.11 12.76
C ALA A 49 -26.16 14.05 12.52
N THR A 50 -26.94 13.90 13.59
CA THR A 50 -28.40 13.84 13.52
C THR A 50 -28.97 14.88 14.46
N TYR A 51 -29.91 15.68 13.96
CA TYR A 51 -30.64 16.66 14.76
C TYR A 51 -32.12 16.63 14.40
N GLU A 52 -32.94 16.10 15.31
CA GLU A 52 -34.36 15.84 15.08
C GLU A 52 -35.20 17.11 15.16
N GLY A 53 -36.25 17.18 14.34
CA GLY A 53 -37.23 18.27 14.40
C GLY A 53 -36.78 19.59 13.74
N VAL A 54 -35.66 19.58 12.99
CA VAL A 54 -35.08 20.78 12.39
C VAL A 54 -35.21 20.77 10.86
N ALA A 55 -35.52 21.94 10.29
CA ALA A 55 -35.62 22.09 8.85
C ALA A 55 -34.26 21.79 8.18
N PRO A 56 -34.22 21.19 6.97
CA PRO A 56 -32.96 20.84 6.31
C PRO A 56 -31.98 22.01 6.18
N ALA A 57 -32.47 23.21 5.86
CA ALA A 57 -31.65 24.42 5.75
C ALA A 57 -31.01 24.86 7.09
N GLN A 58 -31.71 24.61 8.21
CA GLN A 58 -31.18 24.87 9.54
C GLN A 58 -30.16 23.79 9.95
N MET A 59 -30.35 22.53 9.57
CA MET A 59 -29.39 21.46 9.82
C MET A 59 -28.05 21.71 9.09
N GLU A 60 -28.10 22.21 7.85
CA GLU A 60 -26.89 22.63 7.12
C GLU A 60 -26.13 23.74 7.85
N THR A 61 -26.83 24.81 8.23
CA THR A 61 -26.19 26.02 8.75
C THR A 61 -25.71 25.84 10.20
N GLU A 62 -26.50 25.19 11.05
CA GLU A 62 -26.23 25.09 12.48
C GLU A 62 -25.36 23.89 12.86
N VAL A 63 -25.39 22.81 12.07
CA VAL A 63 -24.71 21.56 12.39
C VAL A 63 -23.62 21.27 11.37
N ALA A 64 -23.96 21.13 10.08
CA ALA A 64 -22.99 20.72 9.06
C ALA A 64 -21.86 21.74 8.89
N ARG A 65 -22.21 23.04 8.77
CA ARG A 65 -21.22 24.12 8.60
C ARG A 65 -20.25 24.24 9.77
N LYS A 66 -20.74 24.13 11.02
CA LYS A 66 -19.87 24.16 12.20
C LYS A 66 -18.91 22.97 12.23
N ILE A 67 -19.36 21.79 11.83
CA ILE A 67 -18.50 20.60 11.74
C ILE A 67 -17.45 20.79 10.64
N GLU A 68 -17.85 21.29 9.47
CA GLU A 68 -16.96 21.57 8.35
C GLU A 68 -15.88 22.60 8.72
N ASP A 69 -16.24 23.72 9.35
CA ASP A 69 -15.30 24.76 9.76
C ASP A 69 -14.23 24.23 10.74
N GLN A 70 -14.63 23.37 11.69
CA GLN A 70 -13.70 22.74 12.63
C GLN A 70 -12.79 21.73 11.94
N VAL A 71 -13.33 20.93 11.00
CA VAL A 71 -12.57 19.93 10.26
C VAL A 71 -11.60 20.59 9.26
N ALA A 72 -12.00 21.68 8.60
CA ALA A 72 -11.16 22.45 7.67
C ALA A 72 -9.92 23.07 8.34
N THR A 73 -9.95 23.23 9.67
CA THR A 73 -8.82 23.74 10.45
C THR A 73 -7.77 22.66 10.74
N LEU A 74 -8.10 21.37 10.53
CA LEU A 74 -7.16 20.26 10.68
C LEU A 74 -6.22 20.22 9.47
N GLY A 75 -5.01 20.73 9.63
CA GLY A 75 -3.99 20.67 8.58
C GLY A 75 -3.51 19.24 8.34
N GLY A 76 -3.67 18.74 7.11
CA GLY A 76 -3.14 17.45 6.66
C GLY A 76 -4.18 16.41 6.26
N ILE A 77 -5.47 16.77 6.24
CA ILE A 77 -6.51 16.07 5.45
C ILE A 77 -6.66 16.68 4.06
#